data_AF-A0A6G8ASK5-F1
#
_entry.id   AF-A0A6G8ASK5-F1
#
_cell.length_a   1.000
_cell.length_b   1.000
_cell.length_c   1.000
_cell.angle_alpha   90.00
_cell.angle_beta   90.00
_cell.angle_gamma   90.00
#
_symmetry.space_group_name_H-M   'P 1'
#
loop_
_entity.id
_entity.type
_entity.pdbx_description
1 polymer ?
#
loop_
_entity_poly.entity_id
_entity_poly.type
_entity_poly.pdbx_seq_one_letter_code
_entity_poly.pdbx_strand_id
1 'polypeptide(L)'
;MENTAELNKKKMSLKVMAYNRFLMIRYTTALFFFSNLYWLVFLLYQKSSGFMIPLLLLGTSLLPIVEQVKLYREPTNKAPLTKKYYQIQLGANLVLMMISFTPLFKELFFFMNQDKGGKFSIIFILLVGMILCLLILQRLNQIKHNQDKQYDRVKKYEKLLGI
;
A
#
# COMPACT_ATOMS: atom_id res chain seq x y z
N MET A 1 -13.67 -41.90 8.00
CA MET A 1 -14.37 -40.67 7.59
C MET A 1 -13.56 -39.51 8.12
N GLU A 2 -12.85 -38.78 7.25
CA GLU A 2 -12.12 -37.58 7.66
C GLU A 2 -13.11 -36.60 8.31
N ASN A 3 -12.82 -36.17 9.52
CA ASN A 3 -13.77 -35.42 10.34
C ASN A 3 -14.08 -34.10 9.63
N THR A 4 -15.35 -33.80 9.34
CA THR A 4 -15.77 -32.61 8.56
C THR A 4 -15.17 -31.31 9.13
N ALA A 5 -14.94 -31.27 10.45
CA ALA A 5 -14.23 -30.20 11.14
C ALA A 5 -12.76 -30.04 10.71
N GLU A 6 -12.02 -31.13 10.48
CA GLU A 6 -10.62 -31.10 10.02
C GLU A 6 -10.51 -30.64 8.57
N LEU A 7 -11.41 -31.11 7.69
CA LEU A 7 -11.46 -30.67 6.30
C LEU A 7 -11.77 -29.17 6.21
N ASN A 8 -12.71 -28.68 7.03
CA ASN A 8 -13.02 -27.25 7.10
C ASN A 8 -11.85 -26.42 7.63
N LYS A 9 -11.11 -26.90 8.64
CA LYS A 9 -9.87 -26.25 9.11
C LYS A 9 -8.81 -26.18 8.00
N LYS A 10 -8.62 -27.25 7.24
CA LYS A 10 -7.68 -27.31 6.11
C LYS A 10 -8.05 -26.31 5.00
N LYS A 11 -9.33 -26.26 4.59
CA LYS A 11 -9.83 -25.28 3.61
C LYS A 11 -9.69 -23.83 4.10
N MET A 12 -9.97 -23.59 5.37
CA MET A 12 -9.79 -22.27 5.99
C MET A 12 -8.30 -21.85 6.00
N SER A 13 -7.39 -22.78 6.32
CA SER A 13 -5.94 -22.54 6.27
C SER A 13 -5.48 -22.14 4.87
N LEU A 14 -5.92 -22.86 3.82
CA LEU A 14 -5.63 -22.51 2.41
C LEU A 14 -6.13 -21.10 2.06
N LYS A 15 -7.36 -20.75 2.46
CA LYS A 15 -7.92 -19.41 2.24
C LYS A 15 -7.08 -18.32 2.91
N VAL A 16 -6.62 -18.55 4.14
CA VAL A 16 -5.73 -17.63 4.87
C VAL A 16 -4.36 -17.52 4.18
N MET A 17 -3.79 -18.63 3.70
CA MET A 17 -2.51 -18.60 2.97
C MET A 17 -2.62 -17.80 1.66
N ALA A 18 -3.71 -17.98 0.91
CA ALA A 18 -3.97 -17.20 -0.31
C ALA A 18 -4.10 -15.71 -0.01
N TYR A 19 -4.81 -15.34 1.07
CA TYR A 19 -4.93 -13.94 1.52
C TYR A 19 -3.60 -13.34 1.99
N ASN A 20 -2.75 -14.14 2.65
CA ASN A 20 -1.44 -13.71 3.10
C ASN A 20 -0.48 -13.31 1.96
N ARG A 21 -0.79 -13.64 0.70
CA ARG A 21 -0.07 -13.12 -0.48
C ARG A 21 -0.11 -11.59 -0.56
N PHE A 22 -1.18 -10.99 -0.06
CA PHE A 22 -1.42 -9.54 -0.03
C PHE A 22 -1.02 -8.86 1.29
N LEU A 23 -0.36 -9.57 2.21
CA LEU A 23 -0.02 -9.03 3.53
C LEU A 23 0.84 -7.76 3.44
N MET A 24 1.91 -7.80 2.63
CA MET A 24 2.80 -6.66 2.42
C MET A 24 2.05 -5.44 1.88
N ILE A 25 1.13 -5.67 0.94
CA ILE A 25 0.30 -4.63 0.33
C ILE A 25 -0.53 -3.92 1.40
N ARG A 26 -1.13 -4.66 2.33
CA ARG A 26 -1.96 -4.08 3.39
C ARG A 26 -1.16 -3.19 4.33
N TYR A 27 0.00 -3.66 4.80
CA TYR A 27 0.84 -2.88 5.71
C TYR A 27 1.42 -1.65 5.04
N THR A 28 1.84 -1.76 3.77
CA THR A 28 2.33 -0.59 3.02
C THR A 28 1.21 0.42 2.78
N THR A 29 -0.02 -0.03 2.47
CA THR A 29 -1.18 0.86 2.34
C THR A 29 -1.48 1.57 3.66
N ALA A 30 -1.46 0.85 4.79
CA ALA A 30 -1.66 1.46 6.10
C ALA A 30 -0.58 2.50 6.43
N LEU A 31 0.69 2.20 6.12
CA LEU A 31 1.79 3.15 6.29
C LEU A 31 1.53 4.44 5.51
N PHE A 32 1.17 4.36 4.23
CA PHE A 32 0.83 5.56 3.45
C PHE A 32 -0.41 6.29 3.97
N PHE A 33 -1.45 5.55 4.40
CA PHE A 33 -2.63 6.15 5.02
C PHE A 33 -2.24 7.01 6.22
N PHE A 34 -1.48 6.44 7.16
CA PHE A 34 -1.08 7.16 8.37
C PHE A 34 -0.09 8.30 8.10
N SER A 35 0.84 8.14 7.14
CA SER A 35 1.73 9.23 6.74
C SER A 35 0.97 10.41 6.13
N ASN A 36 0.00 10.14 5.24
CA ASN A 36 -0.84 11.18 4.65
C ASN A 36 -1.77 11.81 5.69
N LEU A 37 -2.31 11.03 6.63
CA LEU A 37 -3.12 11.53 7.73
C LEU A 37 -2.32 12.44 8.66
N TYR A 38 -1.11 12.02 9.03
CA TYR A 38 -0.19 12.85 9.81
C TYR A 38 0.07 14.17 9.10
N TRP A 39 0.42 14.13 7.82
CA TRP A 39 0.67 15.33 7.04
C TRP A 39 -0.56 16.25 6.93
N LEU A 40 -1.76 15.69 6.75
CA LEU A 40 -3.03 16.44 6.75
C LEU A 40 -3.23 17.20 8.07
N VAL A 41 -3.02 16.53 9.22
CA VAL A 41 -3.23 17.14 10.54
C VAL A 41 -2.34 18.38 10.72
N PHE A 42 -1.07 18.32 10.30
CA PHE A 42 -0.18 19.49 10.36
C PHE A 42 -0.66 20.63 9.46
N LEU A 43 -1.07 20.33 8.22
CA LEU A 43 -1.54 21.36 7.30
C LEU A 43 -2.84 22.03 7.76
N LEU A 44 -3.75 21.27 8.35
CA LEU A 44 -4.97 21.80 8.96
C LEU A 44 -4.67 22.69 10.17
N TYR A 45 -3.72 22.27 11.03
CA TYR A 45 -3.29 23.06 12.18
C TYR A 45 -2.77 24.45 11.75
N GLN A 46 -1.98 24.50 10.68
CA GLN A 46 -1.45 25.75 10.13
C GLN A 46 -2.41 26.50 9.21
N LYS A 47 -3.62 25.98 8.97
CA LYS A 47 -4.61 26.51 8.02
C LYS A 47 -4.05 26.71 6.60
N SER A 48 -3.10 25.87 6.21
CA SER A 48 -2.49 25.91 4.87
C SER A 48 -3.47 25.37 3.82
N SER A 49 -3.60 26.03 2.68
CA SER A 49 -4.43 25.59 1.54
C SER A 49 -3.97 24.25 0.94
N GLY A 50 -2.72 23.84 1.21
CA GLY A 50 -2.15 22.57 0.76
C GLY A 50 -2.82 21.31 1.33
N PHE A 51 -3.70 21.44 2.33
CA PHE A 51 -4.38 20.31 2.98
C PHE A 51 -5.18 19.42 2.00
N MET A 52 -5.62 19.97 0.86
CA MET A 52 -6.36 19.22 -0.15
C MET A 52 -5.55 18.05 -0.72
N ILE A 53 -4.22 18.17 -0.81
CA ILE A 53 -3.34 17.14 -1.38
C ILE A 53 -3.38 15.85 -0.54
N PRO A 54 -3.00 15.85 0.77
CA PRO A 54 -3.10 14.64 1.57
C PRO A 54 -4.54 14.16 1.75
N LEU A 55 -5.54 15.05 1.73
CA LEU A 55 -6.94 14.66 1.78
C LEU A 55 -7.35 13.79 0.57
N LEU A 56 -6.95 14.19 -0.64
CA LEU A 56 -7.18 13.39 -1.85
C LEU A 56 -6.44 12.06 -1.79
N LEU A 57 -5.19 12.05 -1.32
CA LEU A 57 -4.41 10.82 -1.16
C LEU A 57 -5.06 9.86 -0.16
N LEU A 58 -5.59 10.36 0.95
CA LEU A 58 -6.38 9.57 1.90
C LEU A 58 -7.62 9.00 1.25
N GLY A 59 -8.39 9.80 0.51
CA GLY A 59 -9.56 9.32 -0.23
C GLY A 59 -9.21 8.17 -1.18
N THR A 60 -8.12 8.30 -1.95
CA THR A 60 -7.67 7.23 -2.86
C THR A 60 -7.18 5.98 -2.14
N SER A 61 -6.65 6.10 -0.92
CA SER A 61 -6.20 4.95 -0.12
C SER A 61 -7.34 4.09 0.42
N LEU A 62 -8.60 4.55 0.36
CA LEU A 62 -9.77 3.72 0.65
C LEU A 62 -10.02 2.66 -0.42
N LEU A 63 -9.61 2.91 -1.67
CA LEU A 63 -9.75 1.98 -2.79
C LEU A 63 -9.08 0.60 -2.52
N PRO A 64 -7.79 0.53 -2.14
CA PRO A 64 -7.17 -0.73 -1.79
C PRO A 64 -7.79 -1.35 -0.53
N ILE A 65 -8.28 -0.57 0.44
CA ILE A 65 -8.93 -1.12 1.64
C ILE A 65 -10.18 -1.92 1.25
N VAL A 66 -11.06 -1.33 0.44
CA VAL A 66 -12.27 -2.00 -0.05
C VAL A 66 -11.92 -3.25 -0.87
N GLU A 67 -10.90 -3.15 -1.73
CA GLU A 67 -10.47 -4.29 -2.54
C GLU A 67 -9.85 -5.42 -1.69
N GLN A 68 -9.11 -5.10 -0.62
CA GLN A 68 -8.56 -6.08 0.32
C GLN A 68 -9.64 -6.81 1.11
N VAL A 69 -10.74 -6.13 1.47
CA VAL A 69 -11.91 -6.78 2.11
C VAL A 69 -12.58 -7.74 1.13
N LYS A 70 -12.70 -7.35 -0.14
CA LYS A 70 -13.22 -8.25 -1.20
C LYS A 70 -12.32 -9.47 -1.41
N LEU A 71 -11.00 -9.28 -1.49
CA LEU A 71 -9.99 -10.36 -1.62
C LEU A 71 -10.03 -11.36 -0.46
N TYR A 72 -10.39 -10.92 0.74
CA TYR A 72 -10.58 -11.82 1.87
C TYR A 72 -11.82 -12.69 1.71
N ARG A 73 -12.92 -12.14 1.18
CA ARG A 73 -14.17 -12.88 0.96
C ARG A 73 -14.02 -13.85 -0.22
N GLU A 74 -13.53 -13.35 -1.34
CA GLU A 74 -13.34 -14.03 -2.62
C GLU A 74 -11.87 -13.93 -3.03
N PRO A 75 -11.07 -14.99 -2.77
CA PRO A 75 -9.66 -14.99 -3.13
C PRO A 75 -9.48 -14.86 -4.64
N THR A 76 -8.87 -13.76 -5.09
CA THR A 76 -8.50 -13.57 -6.50
C THR A 76 -7.04 -13.15 -6.59
N ASN A 77 -6.45 -13.35 -7.77
CA ASN A 77 -5.07 -12.95 -8.04
C ASN A 77 -4.96 -11.53 -8.61
N LYS A 78 -6.08 -10.80 -8.70
CA LYS A 78 -6.15 -9.49 -9.38
C LYS A 78 -6.60 -8.43 -8.38
N ALA A 79 -5.82 -7.35 -8.29
CA ALA A 79 -6.12 -6.18 -7.46
C ALA A 79 -5.96 -4.87 -8.28
N PRO A 80 -6.82 -4.63 -9.28
CA PRO A 80 -6.72 -3.48 -10.17
C PRO A 80 -6.86 -2.12 -9.47
N LEU A 81 -7.70 -2.00 -8.44
CA LEU A 81 -7.88 -0.74 -7.71
C LEU A 81 -6.65 -0.40 -6.88
N THR A 82 -6.08 -1.40 -6.22
CA THR A 82 -4.83 -1.30 -5.47
C THR A 82 -3.69 -0.89 -6.41
N LYS A 83 -3.61 -1.49 -7.60
CA LYS A 83 -2.62 -1.08 -8.61
C LYS A 83 -2.74 0.40 -8.98
N LYS A 84 -3.96 0.87 -9.27
CA LYS A 84 -4.22 2.30 -9.59
C LYS A 84 -3.82 3.22 -8.44
N TYR A 85 -4.16 2.86 -7.20
CA TYR A 85 -3.76 3.60 -6.02
C TYR A 85 -2.24 3.77 -5.93
N TYR A 86 -1.47 2.69 -6.06
CA TYR A 86 0.00 2.78 -6.00
C TYR A 86 0.62 3.57 -7.17
N GLN A 87 -0.03 3.58 -8.34
CA GLN A 87 0.37 4.45 -9.46
C GLN A 87 0.12 5.94 -9.15
N ILE A 88 -1.04 6.26 -8.57
CA ILE A 88 -1.38 7.63 -8.15
C ILE A 88 -0.43 8.09 -7.03
N GLN A 89 -0.19 7.25 -6.01
CA GLN A 89 0.72 7.56 -4.91
C GLN A 89 2.17 7.77 -5.40
N LEU A 90 2.63 6.96 -6.36
CA LEU A 90 3.95 7.14 -6.98
C LEU A 90 4.03 8.48 -7.74
N GLY A 91 3.01 8.81 -8.54
CA GLY A 91 2.93 10.10 -9.24
C GLY A 91 2.91 11.27 -8.27
N ALA A 92 2.15 11.19 -7.19
CA ALA A 92 2.10 12.21 -6.16
C ALA A 92 3.45 12.41 -5.47
N ASN A 93 4.15 11.33 -5.10
CA ASN A 93 5.48 11.43 -4.51
C ASN A 93 6.49 12.09 -5.46
N LEU A 94 6.44 11.79 -6.76
CA LEU A 94 7.28 12.45 -7.78
C LEU A 94 7.00 13.95 -7.86
N VAL A 95 5.72 14.33 -7.92
CA VAL A 95 5.31 15.74 -7.96
C VAL A 95 5.73 16.48 -6.69
N LEU A 96 5.54 15.89 -5.50
CA LEU A 96 5.98 16.48 -4.24
C LEU A 96 7.50 16.62 -4.16
N MET A 97 8.24 15.68 -4.75
CA MET A 97 9.70 15.77 -4.82
C MET A 97 10.13 16.95 -5.70
N MET A 98 9.47 17.17 -6.85
CA MET A 98 9.71 18.34 -7.70
C MET A 98 9.35 19.65 -6.97
N ILE A 99 8.23 19.68 -6.26
CA ILE A 99 7.78 20.86 -5.50
C ILE A 99 8.78 21.23 -4.40
N SER A 100 9.52 20.26 -3.85
CA SER A 100 10.52 20.50 -2.80
C SER A 100 11.67 21.43 -3.25
N PHE A 101 11.86 21.60 -4.56
CA PHE A 101 12.83 22.54 -5.14
C PHE A 101 12.26 23.94 -5.39
N THR A 102 10.97 24.16 -5.15
CA THR A 102 10.26 25.43 -5.38
C THR A 102 9.95 26.15 -4.06
N PRO A 103 9.54 27.43 -4.09
CA PRO A 103 9.13 28.17 -2.89
C PRO A 103 7.94 27.54 -2.13
N LEU A 104 7.10 26.75 -2.83
CA LEU A 104 5.93 26.06 -2.26
C LEU A 104 6.29 25.03 -1.18
N PHE A 105 7.57 24.62 -1.08
CA PHE A 105 8.04 23.78 0.01
C PHE A 105 7.68 24.37 1.39
N LYS A 106 7.77 25.70 1.54
CA LYS A 106 7.48 26.38 2.82
C LYS A 106 6.02 26.23 3.23
N GLU A 107 5.10 26.21 2.27
CA GLU A 107 3.66 26.12 2.53
C GLU A 107 3.20 24.68 2.79
N LEU A 108 3.81 23.71 2.09
CA LEU A 108 3.45 22.29 2.18
C LEU A 108 4.18 21.55 3.32
N PHE A 109 5.39 21.98 3.65
CA PHE A 109 6.27 21.35 4.64
C PHE A 109 6.75 22.38 5.68
N PHE A 110 5.84 23.27 6.11
CA PHE A 110 6.14 24.31 7.11
C PHE A 110 6.67 23.74 8.44
N PHE A 111 6.23 22.52 8.80
CA PHE A 111 6.63 21.80 10.02
C PHE A 111 8.08 21.29 9.97
N MET A 112 8.71 21.34 8.80
CA MET A 112 10.09 20.92 8.62
C MET A 112 11.03 22.13 8.63
N ASN A 113 12.28 21.91 9.02
CA ASN A 113 13.30 22.94 8.92
C ASN A 113 13.45 23.44 7.47
N GLN A 114 13.56 24.75 7.31
CA GLN A 114 13.62 25.40 5.99
C GLN A 114 15.05 25.44 5.41
N ASP A 115 15.98 24.81 6.11
CA ASP A 115 17.37 24.66 5.71
C ASP A 115 17.56 23.49 4.71
N LYS A 116 18.81 23.27 4.30
CA LYS A 116 19.14 22.16 3.40
C LYS A 116 18.87 20.80 4.05
N GLY A 117 19.06 20.68 5.37
CA GLY A 117 18.82 19.44 6.11
C GLY A 117 17.35 19.03 6.08
N GLY A 118 16.42 19.94 6.39
CA GLY A 118 14.99 19.62 6.37
C GLY A 118 14.47 19.24 4.98
N LYS A 119 14.93 19.92 3.93
CA LYS A 119 14.61 19.56 2.53
C LYS A 119 15.12 18.18 2.17
N PHE A 120 16.36 17.87 2.53
CA PHE A 120 16.96 16.55 2.27
C PHE A 120 16.16 15.42 2.94
N SER A 121 15.73 15.62 4.18
CA SER A 121 14.89 14.65 4.90
C SER A 121 13.56 14.38 4.20
N ILE A 122 12.87 15.41 3.71
CA ILE A 122 11.61 15.24 2.96
C ILE A 122 11.86 14.49 1.66
N ILE A 123 12.88 14.87 0.89
CA ILE A 123 13.24 14.18 -0.35
C ILE A 123 13.58 12.71 -0.09
N PHE A 124 14.31 12.42 0.99
CA PHE A 124 14.65 11.06 1.40
C PHE A 124 13.38 10.24 1.71
N ILE A 125 12.45 10.79 2.50
CA ILE A 125 11.18 10.12 2.82
C ILE A 125 10.36 9.87 1.53
N LEU A 126 10.29 10.83 0.62
CA LEU A 126 9.60 10.68 -0.66
C LEU A 126 10.25 9.60 -1.53
N LEU A 127 11.59 9.53 -1.58
CA LEU A 127 12.33 8.47 -2.27
C LEU A 127 12.01 7.09 -1.71
N VAL A 128 12.04 6.92 -0.39
CA VAL A 128 11.64 5.67 0.28
C VAL A 128 10.19 5.32 -0.09
N GLY A 129 9.29 6.29 -0.07
CA GLY A 129 7.90 6.11 -0.50
C GLY A 129 7.79 5.61 -1.94
N MET A 130 8.54 6.20 -2.88
CA MET A 130 8.55 5.75 -4.28
C MET A 130 9.07 4.31 -4.43
N ILE A 131 10.14 3.95 -3.73
CA ILE A 131 10.68 2.59 -3.72
C ILE A 131 9.62 1.61 -3.22
N LEU A 132 8.92 1.93 -2.13
CA LEU A 132 7.83 1.09 -1.61
C LEU A 132 6.70 0.93 -2.65
N CYS A 133 6.29 2.00 -3.33
CA CYS A 133 5.29 1.92 -4.39
C CYS A 133 5.73 0.98 -5.53
N LEU A 134 6.99 1.08 -5.98
CA LEU A 134 7.53 0.23 -7.04
C LEU A 134 7.58 -1.24 -6.61
N LEU A 135 8.03 -1.53 -5.38
CA LEU A 135 8.05 -2.88 -4.82
C LEU A 135 6.65 -3.50 -4.78
N ILE A 136 5.64 -2.73 -4.37
CA ILE A 136 4.26 -3.21 -4.36
C ILE A 136 3.72 -3.44 -5.77
N LEU A 137 4.00 -2.54 -6.72
CA LEU A 137 3.58 -2.73 -8.12
C LEU A 137 4.22 -3.97 -8.75
N GLN A 138 5.50 -4.23 -8.49
CA GLN A 138 6.18 -5.45 -8.91
C GLN A 138 5.53 -6.68 -8.28
N ARG A 139 5.26 -6.65 -6.97
CA ARG A 139 4.63 -7.76 -6.25
C ARG A 139 3.21 -8.04 -6.75
N LEU A 140 2.41 -7.01 -7.01
CA LEU A 140 1.08 -7.14 -7.63
C LEU A 140 1.17 -7.81 -9.00
N ASN A 141 2.20 -7.51 -9.79
CA ASN A 141 2.41 -8.14 -11.08
C ASN A 141 2.80 -9.62 -10.95
N GLN A 142 3.64 -9.98 -9.96
CA GLN A 142 3.99 -11.36 -9.65
C GLN A 142 2.77 -12.17 -9.20
N ILE A 143 1.95 -11.61 -8.31
CA ILE A 143 0.71 -12.26 -7.84
C ILE A 143 -0.26 -12.50 -9.00
N LYS A 144 -0.41 -11.52 -9.90
CA LYS A 144 -1.27 -11.65 -11.10
C LYS A 144 -0.84 -12.80 -12.00
N HIS A 145 0.47 -13.04 -12.15
CA HIS A 145 1.02 -14.10 -12.99
C HIS A 145 1.36 -15.39 -12.21
N ASN A 146 0.99 -15.46 -10.92
CA ASN A 146 1.31 -16.59 -10.03
C ASN A 146 2.81 -16.94 -9.96
N GLN A 147 3.68 -15.92 -10.08
CA GLN A 147 5.13 -16.08 -10.03
C GLN A 147 5.70 -15.79 -8.63
N ASP A 148 4.85 -15.55 -7.63
CA ASP A 148 5.29 -15.29 -6.26
C ASP A 148 5.60 -16.59 -5.50
N LYS A 149 6.66 -16.57 -4.69
CA LYS A 149 7.07 -17.70 -3.83
C LYS A 149 5.98 -18.20 -2.86
N GLN A 150 4.92 -17.42 -2.63
CA GLN A 150 3.79 -17.86 -1.79
C GLN A 150 2.79 -18.71 -2.57
N TYR A 151 2.67 -18.51 -3.88
CA TYR A 151 1.88 -19.39 -4.76
C TYR A 151 2.42 -20.83 -4.75
N ASP A 152 3.72 -21.03 -4.87
CA ASP A 152 4.34 -22.37 -4.83
C ASP A 152 4.08 -23.08 -3.50
N ARG A 153 4.09 -22.32 -2.39
CA ARG A 153 3.78 -22.84 -1.05
C ARG A 153 2.32 -23.27 -0.93
N VAL A 154 1.38 -22.48 -1.46
CA VAL A 154 -0.04 -22.82 -1.49
C VAL A 154 -0.27 -24.09 -2.31
N LYS A 155 0.29 -24.19 -3.52
CA LYS A 155 0.18 -25.38 -4.38
C LYS A 155 0.79 -26.63 -3.75
N LYS A 156 1.94 -26.50 -3.08
CA LYS A 156 2.55 -27.63 -2.36
C LYS A 156 1.66 -28.12 -1.22
N TYR A 157 0.98 -27.20 -0.52
CA TYR A 157 0.04 -27.53 0.55
C TYR A 157 -1.25 -28.17 0.01
N GLU A 158 -1.81 -27.68 -1.11
CA GLU A 158 -2.93 -28.33 -1.81
C GLU A 158 -2.58 -29.78 -2.20
N LYS A 159 -1.41 -29.97 -2.83
CA LYS A 159 -0.93 -31.29 -3.25
C LYS A 159 -0.73 -32.27 -2.07
N LEU A 160 -0.27 -31.78 -0.92
CA LEU A 160 -0.12 -32.59 0.30
C LEU A 160 -1.47 -33.00 0.90
N LEU A 161 -2.52 -32.22 0.65
CA LEU A 161 -3.87 -32.48 1.14
C LEU A 161 -4.70 -33.36 0.19
N GLY A 162 -4.20 -33.64 -1.02
CA GLY A 162 -4.92 -34.44 -2.02
C GLY A 162 -6.17 -33.75 -2.59
N ILE A 163 -6.19 -32.40 -2.53
CA ILE A 163 -7.28 -31.55 -3.04
C ILE A 163 -6.78 -30.80 -4.27
#